data_AF-A0A935L8V7-F1
#
_entry.id   AF-A0A935L8V7-F1
#
_cell.length_a   1.000
_cell.length_b   1.000
_cell.length_c   1.000
_cell.angle_alpha   90.00
_cell.angle_beta   90.00
_cell.angle_gamma   90.00
#
_symmetry.space_group_name_H-M   'P 1'
#
loop_
_entity.id
_entity.type
_entity.pdbx_description
1 polymer ?
#
loop_
_entity_poly.entity_id
_entity_poly.type
_entity_poly.pdbx_seq_one_letter_code
_entity_poly.pdbx_strand_id
1 'polypeptide(L)'
;MVCLEPKPGPRAIEDDSFPFEALSDIAEIESWRKEINRPTTHIHKWWAQRLGTVFRALTIGTFAPSGANVLDLFYKPIRIPGGTVFDPFMGSGTTLAETVKLGARAIGRDINPVAHFLVKCALSVHDRKAILETYRAIERDVAGDPADAVTLRARRRVLAELNAAESADDDE
;
A
#
# COMPACT_ATOMS: atom_id res chain seq x y z
N MET A 1 13.98 -16.21 2.99
CA MET A 1 12.54 -15.99 2.76
C MET A 1 11.77 -16.95 3.64
N VAL A 2 10.81 -16.47 4.42
CA VAL A 2 9.98 -17.28 5.34
C VAL A 2 8.57 -17.41 4.76
N CYS A 3 8.03 -18.62 4.71
CA CYS A 3 6.70 -18.89 4.19
C CYS A 3 5.75 -19.23 5.36
N LEU A 4 4.65 -18.49 5.47
CA LEU A 4 3.56 -18.80 6.40
C LEU A 4 2.39 -19.38 5.61
N GLU A 5 1.73 -20.40 6.15
CA GLU A 5 0.62 -21.06 5.48
C GLU A 5 -0.68 -20.93 6.28
N PRO A 6 -1.84 -20.86 5.61
CA PRO A 6 -3.13 -21.00 6.26
C PRO A 6 -3.23 -22.39 6.89
N LYS A 7 -3.42 -22.43 8.20
CA LYS A 7 -3.58 -23.63 9.03
C LYS A 7 -4.65 -23.36 10.09
N PRO A 8 -5.40 -24.36 10.52
CA PRO A 8 -6.30 -24.23 11.66
C PRO A 8 -5.51 -24.14 12.99
N GLY A 9 -6.19 -23.71 14.05
CA GLY A 9 -5.64 -23.63 15.40
C GLY A 9 -5.20 -22.22 15.83
N PRO A 10 -4.76 -22.06 17.09
CA PRO A 10 -4.37 -20.77 17.66
C PRO A 10 -3.23 -20.12 16.90
N ARG A 11 -3.35 -18.81 16.68
CA ARG A 11 -2.41 -18.00 15.90
C ARG A 11 -1.66 -17.00 16.78
N ALA A 12 -0.50 -16.54 16.32
CA ALA A 12 0.33 -15.63 17.11
C ALA A 12 -0.36 -14.28 17.44
N ILE A 13 -1.38 -13.90 16.67
CA ILE A 13 -2.22 -12.72 16.97
C ILE A 13 -3.07 -12.90 18.24
N GLU A 14 -3.32 -14.13 18.66
CA GLU A 14 -4.10 -14.47 19.86
C GLU A 14 -3.22 -14.63 21.11
N ASP A 15 -1.89 -14.56 20.96
CA ASP A 15 -0.96 -14.74 22.07
C ASP A 15 -0.84 -13.45 22.91
N ASP A 16 -0.77 -13.60 24.23
CA ASP A 16 -0.50 -12.48 25.16
C ASP A 16 0.86 -11.81 24.91
N SER A 17 1.76 -12.48 24.20
CA SER A 17 3.10 -12.00 23.83
C SER A 17 3.13 -11.20 22.52
N PHE A 18 1.97 -10.92 21.91
CA PHE A 18 1.91 -10.09 20.71
C PHE A 18 2.54 -8.70 20.97
N PRO A 19 3.52 -8.25 20.17
CA PRO A 19 4.42 -7.15 20.52
C PRO A 19 3.80 -5.77 20.25
N PHE A 20 2.68 -5.45 20.91
CA PHE A 20 1.89 -4.25 20.60
C PHE A 20 2.64 -2.94 20.90
N GLU A 21 3.43 -2.85 21.96
CA GLU A 21 4.17 -1.63 22.31
C GLU A 21 5.20 -1.28 21.23
N ALA A 22 6.06 -2.25 20.88
CA ALA A 22 7.09 -2.04 19.87
C ALA A 22 6.49 -1.71 18.49
N LEU A 23 5.38 -2.36 18.13
CA LEU A 23 4.67 -2.06 16.89
C LEU A 23 4.01 -0.67 16.92
N SER A 24 3.54 -0.23 18.08
CA SER A 24 2.96 1.10 18.27
C SER A 24 4.02 2.19 18.09
N ASP A 25 5.22 2.01 18.63
CA ASP A 25 6.33 2.96 18.45
C ASP A 25 6.71 3.13 16.97
N ILE A 26 6.79 2.02 16.24
CA ILE A 26 7.06 2.03 14.78
C ILE A 26 5.91 2.71 14.03
N ALA A 27 4.67 2.40 14.41
CA ALA A 27 3.48 2.98 13.80
C ALA A 27 3.41 4.50 14.05
N GLU A 28 3.78 4.97 15.24
CA GLU A 28 3.86 6.40 15.54
C GLU A 28 4.83 7.11 14.59
N ILE A 29 6.03 6.57 14.41
CA ILE A 29 7.03 7.09 13.45
C ILE A 29 6.44 7.13 12.03
N GLU A 30 5.78 6.05 11.58
CA GLU A 30 5.13 5.98 10.27
C GLU A 30 4.07 7.10 10.10
N SER A 31 3.38 7.44 11.18
CA SER A 31 2.21 8.32 11.16
C SER A 31 2.53 9.79 10.84
N TRP A 32 3.76 10.23 11.11
CA TRP A 32 4.19 11.62 10.89
C TRP A 32 4.30 12.00 9.41
N ARG A 33 4.55 11.04 8.51
CA ARG A 33 4.77 11.28 7.08
C ARG A 33 4.12 10.23 6.17
N LYS A 34 2.80 10.09 6.25
CA LYS A 34 2.03 9.09 5.50
C LYS A 34 2.10 9.29 3.98
N GLU A 35 2.28 10.52 3.52
CA GLU A 35 2.45 10.87 2.12
C GLU A 35 3.73 10.28 1.51
N ILE A 36 4.77 10.08 2.32
CA ILE A 36 6.01 9.41 1.91
C ILE A 36 5.92 7.91 2.13
N ASN A 37 5.47 7.49 3.31
CA ASN A 37 5.55 6.09 3.72
C ASN A 37 4.48 5.23 3.04
N ARG A 38 3.35 5.83 2.66
CA ARG A 38 2.16 5.13 2.14
C ARG A 38 1.49 5.89 0.99
N PRO A 39 2.23 6.28 -0.07
CA PRO A 39 1.73 7.18 -1.12
C PRO A 39 0.45 6.63 -1.75
N THR A 40 0.42 5.33 -2.05
CA THR A 40 -0.71 4.65 -2.69
C THR A 40 -2.00 4.71 -1.85
N THR A 41 -1.91 4.54 -0.53
CA THR A 41 -3.09 4.52 0.35
C THR A 41 -3.36 5.89 0.99
N HIS A 42 -2.57 6.92 0.68
CA HIS A 42 -2.72 8.28 1.22
C HIS A 42 -3.46 9.24 0.28
N ILE A 43 -3.56 8.94 -1.03
CA ILE A 43 -4.17 9.81 -2.06
C ILE A 43 -5.62 10.22 -1.70
N HIS A 44 -6.41 9.32 -1.12
CA HIS A 44 -7.77 9.63 -0.70
C HIS A 44 -7.84 10.04 0.77
N LYS A 45 -8.40 11.22 1.05
CA LYS A 45 -8.75 11.61 2.42
C LYS A 45 -9.90 10.72 2.93
N TRP A 46 -9.54 9.72 3.73
CA TRP A 46 -10.46 8.91 4.52
C TRP A 46 -10.18 9.16 6.01
N TRP A 47 -11.22 9.39 6.80
CA TRP A 47 -11.08 9.86 8.19
C TRP A 47 -10.50 8.83 9.16
N ALA A 48 -10.31 7.58 8.73
CA ALA A 48 -9.82 6.47 9.55
C ALA A 48 -8.69 5.67 8.86
N GLN A 49 -7.75 6.35 8.19
CA GLN A 49 -6.58 5.69 7.60
C GLN A 49 -5.75 4.98 8.68
N ARG A 50 -5.62 3.66 8.53
CA ARG A 50 -4.76 2.83 9.36
C ARG A 50 -3.35 2.76 8.78
N LEU A 51 -2.40 2.51 9.66
CA LEU A 51 -0.98 2.44 9.35
C LEU A 51 -0.62 1.06 8.85
N GLY A 52 0.27 0.99 7.86
CA GLY A 52 0.63 -0.30 7.29
C GLY A 52 1.48 -1.14 8.24
N THR A 53 2.22 -0.54 9.18
CA THR A 53 2.91 -1.26 10.26
C THR A 53 1.94 -2.16 11.03
N VAL A 54 0.81 -1.59 11.44
CA VAL A 54 -0.23 -2.32 12.16
C VAL A 54 -0.76 -3.47 11.30
N PHE A 55 -1.16 -3.20 10.06
CA PHE A 55 -1.74 -4.25 9.21
C PHE A 55 -0.75 -5.32 8.77
N ARG A 56 0.53 -4.97 8.58
CA ARG A 56 1.59 -5.94 8.34
C ARG A 56 1.73 -6.88 9.53
N ALA A 57 1.80 -6.34 10.74
CA ALA A 57 1.91 -7.15 11.95
C ALA A 57 0.68 -8.02 12.21
N LEU A 58 -0.53 -7.46 12.05
CA LEU A 58 -1.78 -8.22 12.16
C LEU A 58 -1.83 -9.38 11.15
N THR A 59 -1.45 -9.12 9.90
CA THR A 59 -1.43 -10.15 8.87
C THR A 59 -0.40 -11.24 9.21
N ILE A 60 0.81 -10.87 9.62
CA ILE A 60 1.83 -11.84 10.05
C ILE A 60 1.34 -12.66 11.25
N GLY A 61 0.82 -12.02 12.29
CA GLY A 61 0.30 -12.68 13.49
C GLY A 61 -0.87 -13.63 13.19
N THR A 62 -1.71 -13.30 12.21
CA THR A 62 -2.85 -14.14 11.80
C THR A 62 -2.40 -15.45 11.13
N PHE A 63 -1.31 -15.41 10.36
CA PHE A 63 -0.82 -16.60 9.64
C PHE A 63 0.33 -17.33 10.35
N ALA A 64 0.99 -16.68 11.31
CA ALA A 64 2.02 -17.29 12.13
C ALA A 64 1.40 -18.23 13.19
N PRO A 65 2.03 -19.39 13.45
CA PRO A 65 1.57 -20.27 14.53
C PRO A 65 1.73 -19.59 15.90
N SER A 66 0.86 -19.92 16.86
CA SER A 66 1.04 -19.50 18.26
C SER A 66 2.44 -19.85 18.79
N GLY A 67 3.01 -18.96 19.60
CA GLY A 67 4.38 -18.99 20.10
C GLY A 67 5.41 -18.37 19.15
N ALA A 68 5.02 -17.95 17.94
CA ALA A 68 5.93 -17.29 17.02
C ALA A 68 6.26 -15.85 17.46
N ASN A 69 7.52 -15.46 17.31
CA ASN A 69 7.94 -14.08 17.55
C ASN A 69 7.54 -13.18 16.36
N VAL A 70 6.39 -12.51 16.48
CA VAL A 70 5.85 -11.63 15.41
C VAL A 70 6.78 -10.46 15.09
N LEU A 71 7.48 -9.89 16.08
CA LEU A 71 8.38 -8.75 15.85
C LEU A 71 9.59 -9.15 15.01
N ASP A 72 10.16 -10.32 15.26
CA ASP A 72 11.24 -10.88 14.43
C ASP A 72 10.76 -11.18 13.01
N LEU A 73 9.56 -11.78 12.86
CA LEU A 73 8.96 -12.02 11.55
C LEU A 73 8.65 -10.73 10.78
N PHE A 74 8.28 -9.65 11.48
CA PHE A 74 7.97 -8.35 10.89
C PHE A 74 9.12 -7.81 10.02
N TYR A 75 10.36 -7.99 10.48
CA TYR A 75 11.58 -7.55 9.79
C TYR A 75 12.11 -8.55 8.75
N LYS A 76 11.46 -9.70 8.56
CA LYS A 76 11.90 -10.73 7.61
C LYS A 76 11.15 -10.63 6.27
N PRO A 77 11.75 -11.12 5.17
CA PRO A 77 11.05 -11.31 3.90
C PRO A 77 10.08 -12.49 4.05
N ILE A 78 8.79 -12.16 4.24
CA ILE A 78 7.69 -13.10 4.46
C ILE A 78 6.85 -13.26 3.18
N ARG A 79 6.43 -14.49 2.90
CA ARG A 79 5.38 -14.82 1.91
C ARG A 79 4.29 -15.66 2.56
N ILE A 80 3.05 -15.46 2.14
CA ILE A 80 1.88 -16.17 2.67
C ILE A 80 1.09 -16.84 1.53
N PRO A 81 1.67 -17.86 0.87
CA PRO A 81 1.00 -18.55 -0.22
C PRO A 81 -0.32 -19.18 0.26
N GLY A 82 -1.38 -19.03 -0.54
CA GLY A 82 -2.71 -19.54 -0.20
C GLY A 82 -3.47 -18.73 0.85
N GLY A 83 -2.83 -17.77 1.53
CA GLY A 83 -3.49 -16.84 2.45
C GLY A 83 -4.55 -16.01 1.74
N THR A 84 -5.71 -15.84 2.39
CA THR A 84 -6.73 -14.90 1.95
C THR A 84 -7.12 -14.00 3.12
N VAL A 85 -7.09 -12.68 2.91
CA VAL A 85 -7.63 -11.68 3.85
C VAL A 85 -8.82 -10.99 3.20
N PHE A 86 -9.92 -10.88 3.94
CA PHE A 86 -11.12 -10.15 3.53
C PHE A 86 -11.35 -8.95 4.44
N ASP A 87 -11.46 -7.76 3.84
CA ASP A 87 -11.78 -6.51 4.52
C ASP A 87 -13.12 -5.95 4.01
N PRO A 88 -14.21 -6.03 4.81
CA PRO A 88 -15.53 -5.53 4.40
C PRO A 88 -15.68 -4.01 4.46
N PHE A 89 -14.68 -3.28 4.98
CA PHE A 89 -14.65 -1.83 5.12
C PHE A 89 -13.26 -1.27 4.77
N MET A 90 -12.76 -1.65 3.59
CA MET A 90 -11.35 -1.48 3.23
C MET A 90 -10.86 -0.02 3.22
N GLY A 91 -11.76 0.96 3.04
CA GLY A 91 -11.43 2.38 3.00
C GLY A 91 -10.32 2.67 1.99
N SER A 92 -9.21 3.22 2.47
CA SER A 92 -8.03 3.53 1.65
C SER A 92 -7.22 2.31 1.20
N GLY A 93 -7.59 1.10 1.61
CA GLY A 93 -7.01 -0.15 1.14
C GLY A 93 -5.70 -0.58 1.81
N THR A 94 -5.34 0.00 2.97
CA THR A 94 -4.10 -0.37 3.70
C THR A 94 -4.03 -1.88 3.97
N THR A 95 -5.12 -2.48 4.45
CA THR A 95 -5.22 -3.93 4.70
C THR A 95 -4.85 -4.73 3.46
N LEU A 96 -5.42 -4.36 2.32
CA LEU A 96 -5.23 -5.09 1.06
C LEU A 96 -3.81 -4.92 0.54
N ALA A 97 -3.27 -3.70 0.58
CA ALA A 97 -1.92 -3.40 0.14
C ALA A 97 -0.88 -4.20 0.94
N GLU A 98 -0.98 -4.22 2.27
CA GLU A 98 -0.05 -5.00 3.10
C GLU A 98 -0.23 -6.51 2.93
N THR A 99 -1.46 -6.98 2.72
CA THR A 99 -1.73 -8.39 2.40
C THR A 99 -1.07 -8.81 1.08
N VAL A 100 -1.23 -8.02 0.02
CA VAL A 100 -0.65 -8.30 -1.31
C VAL A 100 0.87 -8.25 -1.26
N LYS A 101 1.47 -7.29 -0.52
CA LYS A 101 2.93 -7.24 -0.31
C LYS A 101 3.47 -8.52 0.33
N LEU A 102 2.71 -9.14 1.23
CA LEU A 102 3.03 -10.43 1.85
C LEU A 102 2.74 -11.64 0.94
N GLY A 103 2.30 -11.43 -0.30
CA GLY A 103 2.01 -12.51 -1.25
C GLY A 103 0.72 -13.29 -0.96
N ALA A 104 -0.13 -12.79 -0.06
CA ALA A 104 -1.47 -13.33 0.16
C ALA A 104 -2.49 -12.68 -0.78
N ARG A 105 -3.63 -13.36 -0.96
CA ARG A 105 -4.77 -12.85 -1.69
C ARG A 105 -5.56 -11.88 -0.82
N ALA A 106 -5.88 -10.70 -1.35
CA ALA A 106 -6.69 -9.70 -0.67
C ALA A 106 -8.06 -9.56 -1.36
N ILE A 107 -9.12 -9.49 -0.57
CA ILE A 107 -10.48 -9.18 -1.02
C ILE A 107 -10.94 -7.98 -0.21
N GLY A 108 -11.40 -6.93 -0.88
CA GLY A 108 -11.90 -5.73 -0.20
C GLY A 108 -13.29 -5.34 -0.68
N ARG A 109 -14.08 -4.79 0.23
CA ARG A 109 -15.31 -4.06 -0.09
C ARG A 109 -15.35 -2.73 0.63
N ASP A 110 -15.94 -1.75 -0.03
CA ASP A 110 -16.30 -0.47 0.57
C ASP A 110 -17.58 0.05 -0.09
N ILE A 111 -18.40 0.77 0.67
CA ILE A 111 -19.61 1.39 0.15
C ILE A 111 -19.29 2.64 -0.67
N ASN A 112 -18.16 3.31 -0.39
CA ASN A 112 -17.74 4.48 -1.13
C ASN A 112 -17.13 4.07 -2.48
N PRO A 113 -17.75 4.44 -3.61
CA PRO A 113 -17.24 4.10 -4.93
C PRO A 113 -15.87 4.73 -5.22
N VAL A 114 -15.54 5.87 -4.62
CA VAL A 114 -14.24 6.55 -4.79
C VAL A 114 -13.12 5.76 -4.10
N ALA A 115 -13.36 5.28 -2.88
CA ALA A 115 -12.42 4.42 -2.16
C ALA A 115 -12.16 3.12 -2.96
N HIS A 116 -13.23 2.47 -3.42
CA HIS A 116 -13.12 1.29 -4.29
C HIS A 116 -12.32 1.55 -5.57
N PHE A 117 -12.62 2.63 -6.29
CA PHE A 117 -11.92 2.98 -7.51
C PHE A 117 -10.42 3.19 -7.27
N LEU A 118 -10.06 3.98 -6.25
CA LEU A 118 -8.67 4.30 -5.96
C LEU A 118 -7.87 3.06 -5.53
N VAL A 119 -8.43 2.20 -4.67
CA VAL A 119 -7.79 0.95 -4.27
C VAL A 119 -7.62 -0.01 -5.45
N LYS A 120 -8.64 -0.10 -6.33
CA LYS A 120 -8.55 -0.90 -7.55
C LYS A 120 -7.44 -0.40 -8.46
N CYS A 121 -7.36 0.92 -8.70
CA CYS A 121 -6.28 1.52 -9.49
C CYS A 121 -4.92 1.29 -8.83
N ALA A 122 -4.82 1.48 -7.52
CA ALA A 122 -3.59 1.30 -6.74
C ALA A 122 -2.99 -0.11 -6.82
N LEU A 123 -3.84 -1.15 -6.82
CA LEU A 123 -3.40 -2.55 -6.72
C LEU A 123 -3.47 -3.32 -8.04
N SER A 124 -3.99 -2.71 -9.10
CA SER A 124 -4.01 -3.32 -10.43
C SER A 124 -2.68 -3.09 -11.15
N VAL A 125 -2.33 -4.02 -12.04
CA VAL A 125 -1.24 -3.83 -12.99
C VAL A 125 -1.76 -2.96 -14.13
N HIS A 126 -0.99 -1.92 -14.48
CA HIS A 126 -1.32 -1.02 -15.57
C HIS A 126 -0.15 -0.90 -16.53
N ASP A 127 -0.45 -0.68 -17.80
CA ASP A 127 0.58 -0.33 -18.78
C ASP A 127 1.06 1.11 -18.54
N ARG A 128 2.32 1.24 -18.12
CA ARG A 128 2.99 2.51 -17.85
C ARG A 128 2.93 3.44 -19.06
N LYS A 129 3.13 2.91 -20.28
CA LYS A 129 3.11 3.71 -21.50
C LYS A 129 1.73 4.30 -21.74
N ALA A 130 0.69 3.47 -21.68
CA ALA A 130 -0.69 3.93 -21.80
C ALA A 130 -1.07 4.98 -20.74
N ILE A 131 -0.61 4.81 -19.49
CA ILE A 131 -0.82 5.81 -18.43
C ILE A 131 -0.19 7.15 -18.81
N LEU A 132 1.07 7.14 -19.25
CA LEU A 132 1.79 8.37 -19.61
C LEU A 132 1.18 9.07 -20.83
N GLU A 133 0.76 8.32 -21.82
CA GLU A 133 0.06 8.85 -23.00
C GLU A 133 -1.27 9.50 -22.58
N THR A 134 -2.04 8.83 -21.72
CA THR A 134 -3.30 9.37 -21.17
C THR A 134 -3.04 10.63 -20.35
N TYR A 135 -2.03 10.63 -19.48
CA TYR A 135 -1.64 11.81 -18.71
C TYR A 135 -1.28 13.00 -19.62
N ARG A 136 -0.46 12.78 -20.66
CA ARG A 136 -0.10 13.83 -21.63
C ARG A 136 -1.29 14.32 -22.46
N ALA A 137 -2.29 13.47 -22.70
CA ALA A 137 -3.53 13.88 -23.37
C ALA A 137 -4.37 14.79 -22.46
N ILE A 138 -4.59 14.39 -21.20
CA ILE A 138 -5.31 15.19 -20.21
C ILE A 138 -4.57 16.51 -19.95
N GLU A 139 -3.24 16.47 -19.84
CA GLU A 139 -2.43 17.68 -19.66
C GLU A 139 -2.66 18.67 -20.80
N ARG A 140 -2.69 18.21 -22.06
CA ARG A 140 -2.93 19.08 -23.22
C ARG A 140 -4.35 19.64 -23.28
N ASP A 141 -5.33 18.87 -22.81
CA ASP A 141 -6.75 19.27 -22.80
C ASP A 141 -7.05 20.30 -21.68
N VAL A 142 -6.41 20.12 -20.52
CA VAL A 142 -6.65 20.95 -19.32
C VAL A 142 -5.70 22.14 -19.24
N ALA A 143 -4.49 22.04 -19.80
CA ALA A 143 -3.59 23.19 -19.87
C ALA A 143 -4.23 24.25 -20.79
N GLY A 144 -4.60 25.39 -20.19
CA GLY A 144 -4.97 26.59 -20.92
C GLY A 144 -3.78 27.20 -21.67
N ASP A 145 -3.75 28.53 -21.79
CA ASP A 145 -2.66 29.24 -22.49
C ASP A 145 -1.27 28.79 -21.98
N PRO A 146 -0.36 28.30 -22.84
CA PRO A 146 0.98 27.86 -22.47
C PRO A 146 1.85 28.94 -21.79
N ALA A 147 1.39 30.20 -21.72
CA ALA A 147 2.03 31.28 -20.96
C ALA A 147 1.74 31.27 -19.44
N ASP A 148 0.84 30.44 -18.93
CA ASP A 148 0.52 30.42 -17.50
C ASP A 148 1.62 29.75 -16.64
N ALA A 149 2.34 30.57 -15.87
CA ALA A 149 3.52 30.20 -15.11
C ALA A 149 3.25 29.20 -13.97
N VAL A 150 2.02 29.14 -13.44
CA VAL A 150 1.64 28.20 -12.38
C VAL A 150 1.56 26.77 -12.94
N THR A 151 0.94 26.63 -14.10
CA THR A 151 0.78 25.35 -14.81
C THR A 151 2.14 24.79 -15.27
N LEU A 152 3.06 25.66 -15.72
CA LEU A 152 4.41 25.29 -16.15
C LEU A 152 5.30 24.68 -15.03
N ARG A 153 5.15 25.14 -13.78
CA ARG A 153 6.01 24.70 -12.67
C ARG A 153 5.62 23.32 -12.15
N ALA A 154 4.33 23.04 -12.05
CA ALA A 154 3.82 21.71 -11.71
C ALA A 154 4.17 20.69 -12.81
N ARG A 155 3.99 21.10 -14.08
CA ARG A 155 4.34 20.33 -15.28
C ARG A 155 5.80 19.88 -15.33
N ARG A 156 6.75 20.81 -15.12
CA ARG A 156 8.19 20.47 -15.15
C ARG A 156 8.60 19.49 -14.05
N ARG A 157 7.98 19.58 -12.88
CA ARG A 157 8.32 18.70 -11.75
C ARG A 157 7.83 17.27 -11.96
N VAL A 158 6.56 17.10 -12.36
CA VAL A 158 5.99 15.77 -12.63
C VAL A 158 6.72 15.11 -13.79
N LEU A 159 6.98 15.83 -14.89
CA LEU A 159 7.73 15.29 -16.03
C LEU A 159 9.17 14.92 -15.66
N ALA A 160 9.85 15.70 -14.82
CA ALA A 160 11.20 15.37 -14.36
C ALA A 160 11.21 14.11 -13.49
N GLU A 161 10.24 13.96 -12.58
CA GLU A 161 10.10 12.77 -11.73
C GLU A 161 9.75 11.52 -12.58
N LEU A 162 8.90 11.66 -13.60
CA LEU A 162 8.54 10.57 -14.52
C LEU A 162 9.68 10.14 -15.44
N ASN A 163 10.46 11.10 -15.96
CA ASN A 163 11.61 10.81 -16.81
C ASN A 163 12.77 10.19 -16.01
N ALA A 164 12.99 10.63 -14.76
CA ALA A 164 13.98 10.01 -13.88
C ALA A 164 13.62 8.55 -13.53
N ALA A 165 12.32 8.24 -13.43
CA ALA A 165 11.86 6.86 -13.26
C ALA A 165 12.01 6.02 -14.55
N GLU A 166 11.95 6.60 -15.76
CA GLU A 166 12.25 5.87 -17.02
C GLU A 166 13.71 5.43 -17.09
N SER A 167 14.65 6.31 -16.75
CA SER A 167 16.08 5.98 -16.80
C SER A 167 16.52 4.93 -15.78
N ALA A 168 15.74 4.68 -14.73
CA ALA A 168 16.08 3.71 -13.68
C ALA A 168 15.59 2.28 -13.99
N ASP A 169 14.57 2.15 -14.84
CA ASP A 169 14.00 0.85 -15.26
C ASP A 169 14.75 0.24 -16.47
N ASP A 170 15.54 1.03 -17.21
CA ASP A 170 16.34 0.57 -18.36
C ASP A 170 17.69 -0.08 -17.95
N ASP A 171 18.06 -0.02 -16.66
CA ASP A 171 19.33 -0.54 -16.10
C ASP A 171 19.18 -1.90 -15.37
N GLU A 172 18.00 -2.53 -15.36
CA GLU A 172 17.72 -3.90 -14.81
C GLU A 172 17.30 -4.91 -15.89
#